data_AF-A0A7X9CGX4-F1
#
_entry.id   AF-A0A7X9CGX4-F1
#
_cell.length_a   1.000
_cell.length_b   1.000
_cell.length_c   1.000
_cell.angle_alpha   90.00
_cell.angle_beta   90.00
_cell.angle_gamma   90.00
#
_symmetry.space_group_name_H-M   'P 1'
#
loop_
_entity.id
_entity.type
_entity.pdbx_description
1 polymer ?
#
loop_
_entity_poly.entity_id
_entity_poly.type
_entity_poly.pdbx_seq_one_letter_code
_entity_poly.pdbx_strand_id
1 'polypeptide(L)'
;MSMEKEFESLLEKFYRGDTDRREEQLLAGYFNRQLLPAQYEADRELFQSLSSAAPEMPKDLEQRMGNLIDKMEMAEISGKTVAKSTLIRRNFRLQIAGLVASLLIIATIVFWTYFSGNDNESLLTDTFENPTQAEAATLEALQLFASNFSKGTRTVEHADRKVDKAFGILREAVGQEVKSEEGLVNE
;
A
#
# COMPACT_ATOMS: atom_id res chain seq x y z
N MET A 1 46.49 -18.75 23.22
CA MET A 1 45.40 -18.51 22.26
C MET A 1 45.77 -17.22 21.56
N SER A 2 46.20 -17.29 20.30
CA SER A 2 46.99 -16.24 19.65
C SER A 2 46.19 -14.96 19.40
N MET A 3 46.82 -13.79 19.56
CA MET A 3 46.21 -12.47 19.29
C MET A 3 45.58 -12.35 17.89
N GLU A 4 46.01 -13.15 16.92
CA GLU A 4 45.45 -13.23 15.57
C GLU A 4 43.99 -13.71 15.57
N LYS A 5 43.64 -14.69 16.42
CA LYS A 5 42.26 -15.21 16.50
C LYS A 5 41.29 -14.19 17.08
N GLU A 6 41.77 -13.36 18.00
CA GLU A 6 40.98 -12.26 18.58
C GLU A 6 40.75 -11.17 17.54
N PHE A 7 41.77 -10.84 16.74
CA PHE A 7 41.64 -9.90 15.61
C PHE A 7 40.67 -10.41 14.54
N GLU A 8 40.78 -11.67 14.11
CA GLU A 8 39.88 -12.26 13.12
C GLU A 8 38.42 -12.28 13.59
N SER A 9 38.19 -12.66 14.86
CA SER A 9 36.87 -12.62 15.48
C SER A 9 36.29 -11.20 15.51
N LEU A 10 37.13 -10.22 15.86
CA LEU A 10 36.73 -8.82 15.92
C LEU A 10 36.42 -8.25 14.53
N LEU A 11 37.20 -8.64 13.52
CA LEU A 11 36.99 -8.26 12.13
C LEU A 11 35.71 -8.88 11.56
N GLU A 12 35.44 -10.16 11.84
CA GLU A 12 34.17 -10.79 11.44
C GLU A 12 32.97 -10.08 12.09
N LYS A 13 33.08 -9.76 13.39
CA LYS A 13 32.05 -9.02 14.12
C LYS A 13 31.81 -7.63 13.53
N PHE A 14 32.87 -6.95 13.09
CA PHE A 14 32.79 -5.66 12.41
C PHE A 14 32.04 -5.79 11.08
N TYR A 15 32.36 -6.80 10.27
CA TYR A 15 31.64 -7.07 9.02
C TYR A 15 30.17 -7.45 9.22
N ARG A 16 29.83 -8.07 10.36
CA ARG A 16 28.43 -8.34 10.75
C ARG A 16 27.70 -7.09 11.28
N GLY A 17 28.42 -6.04 11.65
CA GLY A 17 27.85 -4.84 12.26
C GLY A 17 27.49 -5.00 13.75
N ASP A 18 28.08 -5.98 14.43
CA ASP A 18 27.80 -6.31 15.84
C ASP A 18 28.84 -5.69 16.81
N THR A 19 29.73 -4.82 16.33
CA THR A 19 30.80 -4.21 17.12
C THR A 19 30.31 -3.04 17.99
N ASP A 20 30.90 -2.92 19.18
CA ASP A 20 30.75 -1.75 20.03
C ASP A 20 31.87 -0.70 19.79
N ARG A 21 31.68 0.52 20.31
CA ARG A 21 32.65 1.62 20.12
C ARG A 21 34.05 1.33 20.67
N ARG A 22 34.17 0.51 21.73
CA ARG A 22 35.47 0.13 22.31
C ARG A 22 36.15 -0.94 21.46
N GLU A 23 35.37 -1.90 20.99
CA GLU A 23 35.79 -2.94 20.04
C GLU A 23 36.32 -2.32 18.74
N GLU A 24 35.64 -1.32 18.18
CA GLU A 24 36.11 -0.58 17.00
C GLU A 24 37.39 0.20 17.26
N GLN A 25 37.57 0.77 18.46
CA GLN A 25 38.83 1.42 18.86
C GLN A 25 39.98 0.43 18.97
N LEU A 26 39.71 -0.78 19.48
CA LEU A 26 40.70 -1.86 19.52
C LEU A 26 41.07 -2.29 18.09
N LEU A 27 40.07 -2.46 17.21
CA LEU A 27 40.25 -2.80 15.80
C LEU A 27 41.09 -1.75 15.06
N ALA A 28 40.80 -0.46 15.28
CA ALA A 28 41.61 0.66 14.79
C ALA A 28 43.05 0.60 15.32
N GLY A 29 43.23 0.21 16.59
CA GLY A 29 44.53 -0.02 17.21
C GLY A 29 45.30 -1.17 16.56
N TYR A 30 44.63 -2.24 16.14
CA TYR A 30 45.25 -3.35 15.39
C TYR A 30 45.70 -2.89 14.00
N PHE A 31 44.85 -2.17 13.27
CA PHE A 31 45.15 -1.64 11.93
C PHE A 31 46.30 -0.61 11.90
N ASN A 32 46.55 0.07 13.02
CA ASN A 32 47.66 1.03 13.16
C ASN A 32 49.03 0.39 13.47
N ARG A 33 49.11 -0.92 13.74
CA ARG A 33 50.39 -1.59 13.97
C ARG A 33 51.13 -1.81 12.64
N GLN A 34 52.44 -1.57 12.62
CA GLN A 34 53.29 -1.50 11.42
C GLN A 34 53.41 -2.80 10.59
N LEU A 35 52.86 -3.93 11.03
CA LEU A 35 53.00 -5.20 10.32
C LEU A 35 51.66 -5.95 10.30
N LEU A 36 50.77 -5.58 9.38
CA LEU A 36 49.64 -6.43 9.00
C LEU A 36 50.04 -7.32 7.81
N PRO A 37 49.67 -8.61 7.83
CA PRO A 37 49.76 -9.47 6.65
C PRO A 37 49.04 -8.85 5.45
N ALA A 38 49.56 -9.07 4.24
CA ALA A 38 49.02 -8.48 3.00
C ALA A 38 47.53 -8.80 2.75
N GLN A 39 47.00 -9.87 3.35
CA GLN A 39 45.59 -10.24 3.25
C GLN A 39 44.64 -9.23 3.92
N TYR A 40 45.12 -8.47 4.91
CA TYR A 40 44.32 -7.50 5.69
C TYR A 40 44.53 -6.04 5.25
N GLU A 41 45.29 -5.80 4.19
CA GLU A 41 45.53 -4.46 3.64
C GLU A 41 44.25 -3.84 3.07
N ALA A 42 43.44 -4.64 2.36
CA ALA A 42 42.15 -4.20 1.84
C ALA A 42 41.16 -3.86 2.97
N ASP A 43 41.13 -4.68 4.03
CA ASP A 43 40.29 -4.44 5.21
C ASP A 43 40.69 -3.14 5.92
N ARG A 44 42.00 -2.86 6.01
CA ARG A 44 42.52 -1.62 6.58
C ARG A 44 42.06 -0.40 5.79
N GLU A 45 42.18 -0.44 4.47
CA GLU A 45 41.76 0.66 3.60
C GLU A 45 40.26 0.93 3.73
N LEU A 46 39.44 -0.14 3.73
CA LEU A 46 38.00 -0.05 3.96
C LEU A 46 37.70 0.59 5.32
N PHE A 47 38.30 0.08 6.39
CA PHE A 47 38.08 0.58 7.74
C PHE A 47 38.50 2.06 7.87
N GLN A 48 39.61 2.46 7.26
CA GLN A 48 40.06 3.86 7.22
C GLN A 48 39.10 4.75 6.41
N SER A 49 38.60 4.27 5.27
CA SER A 49 37.59 5.01 4.49
C SER A 49 36.32 5.23 5.29
N LEU A 50 35.84 4.21 6.01
CA LEU A 50 34.61 4.30 6.81
C LEU A 50 34.77 5.20 8.04
N SER A 51 35.89 5.09 8.74
CA SER A 51 36.18 5.92 9.92
C SER A 51 36.50 7.38 9.59
N SER A 52 37.11 7.64 8.42
CA SER A 52 37.39 9.00 7.93
C SER A 52 36.15 9.66 7.34
N ALA A 53 35.19 8.88 6.85
CA ALA A 53 33.96 9.37 6.26
C ALA A 53 32.90 9.74 7.31
N ALA A 54 33.29 10.28 8.48
CA ALA A 54 32.36 10.98 9.35
C ALA A 54 31.97 12.28 8.64
N PRO A 55 30.86 12.31 7.87
CA PRO A 55 30.53 13.50 7.09
C PRO A 55 30.11 14.55 8.11
N GLU A 56 30.54 15.80 7.93
CA GLU A 56 29.97 16.89 8.73
C GLU A 56 28.46 16.88 8.54
N MET A 57 27.74 16.54 9.61
CA MET A 57 26.30 16.39 9.56
C MET A 57 25.70 17.76 9.15
N PRO A 58 24.94 17.84 8.06
CA PRO A 58 24.37 19.11 7.62
C PRO A 58 23.55 19.72 8.75
N LYS A 59 23.78 20.99 9.08
CA LYS A 59 23.07 21.70 10.18
C LYS A 59 21.54 21.68 10.04
N ASP A 60 21.04 21.48 8.82
CA ASP A 60 19.63 21.44 8.46
C ASP A 60 19.03 20.01 8.52
N LEU A 61 19.83 18.98 8.82
CA LEU A 61 19.36 17.58 8.81
C LEU A 61 18.29 17.33 9.87
N GLU A 62 18.51 17.80 11.11
CA GLU A 62 17.55 17.64 12.20
C GLU A 62 16.21 18.28 11.85
N GLN A 63 16.25 19.50 11.30
CA GLN A 63 15.05 20.22 10.89
C GLN A 63 14.33 19.51 9.73
N ARG A 64 15.06 18.97 8.75
CA ARG A 64 14.49 18.16 7.67
C ARG A 64 13.85 16.89 8.17
N MET A 65 14.47 16.20 9.12
CA MET A 65 13.94 14.99 9.73
C MET A 65 12.66 15.30 10.51
N GLY A 66 12.65 16.35 11.33
CA GLY A 66 11.45 16.81 12.03
C GLY A 66 10.30 17.11 11.06
N ASN A 67 10.59 17.88 10.01
CA ASN A 67 9.60 18.16 8.96
C ASN A 67 9.08 16.90 8.24
N LEU A 68 9.89 15.85 8.14
CA LEU A 68 9.48 14.59 7.50
C LEU A 68 8.55 13.80 8.44
N ILE A 69 8.88 13.75 9.73
CA ILE A 69 8.06 13.12 10.77
C ILE A 69 6.69 13.81 10.84
N ASP A 70 6.68 15.14 10.93
CA ASP A 70 5.43 15.92 10.99
C ASP A 70 4.56 15.70 9.75
N LYS A 71 5.18 15.62 8.56
CA LYS A 71 4.47 15.30 7.32
C LYS A 71 3.89 13.90 7.30
N MET A 72 4.62 12.92 7.85
CA MET A 72 4.16 11.54 7.94
C MET A 72 3.01 11.41 8.94
N GLU A 73 3.13 12.03 10.11
CA GLU A 73 2.05 12.09 11.12
C GLU A 73 0.80 12.76 10.52
N MET A 74 0.96 13.89 9.83
CA MET A 74 -0.14 14.55 9.14
C MET A 74 -0.75 13.70 8.02
N ALA A 75 0.05 12.95 7.26
CA ALA A 75 -0.45 12.06 6.21
C ALA A 75 -1.21 10.85 6.78
N GLU A 76 -0.76 10.33 7.92
CA GLU A 76 -1.40 9.24 8.66
C GLU A 76 -2.73 9.71 9.28
N ILE A 77 -2.72 10.83 10.03
CA ILE A 77 -3.92 11.40 10.65
C ILE A 77 -4.93 11.85 9.59
N SER A 78 -4.47 12.41 8.46
CA SER A 78 -5.37 12.90 7.43
C SER A 78 -5.97 11.78 6.56
N GLY A 79 -5.44 10.54 6.61
CA GLY A 79 -5.96 9.40 5.81
C GLY A 79 -6.04 9.69 4.31
N LYS A 80 -5.21 10.62 3.82
CA LYS A 80 -5.38 11.25 2.50
C LYS A 80 -4.08 11.19 1.72
N THR A 81 -3.95 10.08 1.01
CA THR A 81 -3.09 9.94 -0.16
C THR A 81 -3.13 11.20 -1.03
N VAL A 82 -1.96 11.56 -1.57
CA VAL A 82 -1.62 12.78 -2.34
C VAL A 82 -2.48 12.99 -3.61
N ALA A 83 -3.45 12.12 -3.89
CA ALA A 83 -4.35 12.19 -5.05
C ALA A 83 -5.52 13.20 -4.92
N LYS A 84 -5.71 13.87 -3.77
CA LYS A 84 -6.93 14.66 -3.53
C LYS A 84 -6.87 16.13 -3.94
N SER A 85 -5.70 16.69 -4.27
CA SER A 85 -5.58 18.10 -4.69
C SER A 85 -6.42 18.41 -5.95
N THR A 86 -6.41 17.52 -6.95
CA THR A 86 -7.20 17.69 -8.19
C THR A 86 -8.69 17.45 -7.98
N LEU A 87 -9.07 16.58 -7.03
CA LEU A 87 -10.46 16.26 -6.70
C LEU A 87 -11.14 17.37 -5.89
N ILE A 88 -10.44 17.98 -4.94
CA ILE A 88 -10.97 19.10 -4.13
C ILE A 88 -11.29 20.31 -5.02
N ARG A 89 -10.42 20.63 -6.00
CA ARG A 89 -10.66 21.72 -6.96
C ARG A 89 -11.80 21.41 -7.96
N ARG A 90 -12.10 20.12 -8.20
CA ARG A 90 -13.28 19.71 -9.00
C ARG A 90 -14.56 19.82 -8.19
N ASN A 91 -14.56 19.44 -6.91
CA ASN A 91 -15.73 19.55 -6.04
C ASN A 91 -16.13 21.00 -5.80
N PHE A 92 -15.21 21.94 -5.57
CA PHE A 92 -15.59 23.35 -5.39
C PHE A 92 -16.21 23.98 -6.64
N ARG A 93 -15.72 23.66 -7.84
CA ARG A 93 -16.34 24.13 -9.10
C ARG A 93 -17.73 23.53 -9.31
N LEU A 94 -17.91 22.24 -9.00
CA LEU A 94 -19.23 21.60 -9.06
C LEU A 94 -20.19 22.12 -7.97
N GLN A 95 -19.70 22.46 -6.78
CA GLN A 95 -20.52 23.03 -5.70
C GLN A 95 -20.96 24.47 -6.01
N ILE A 96 -20.07 25.31 -6.56
CA ILE A 96 -20.42 26.67 -7.01
C ILE A 96 -21.38 26.60 -8.19
N ALA A 97 -21.21 25.63 -9.11
CA ALA A 97 -22.18 25.39 -10.17
C ALA A 97 -23.56 25.03 -9.62
N GLY A 98 -23.65 24.27 -8.53
CA GLY A 98 -24.92 23.97 -7.84
C GLY A 98 -25.59 25.22 -7.25
N LEU A 99 -24.81 26.13 -6.64
CA LEU A 99 -25.34 27.39 -6.10
C LEU A 99 -25.88 28.30 -7.22
N VAL A 100 -25.14 28.42 -8.33
CA VAL A 100 -25.57 29.20 -9.49
C VAL A 100 -26.77 28.55 -10.16
N ALA A 101 -26.79 27.23 -10.32
CA ALA A 101 -27.93 26.51 -10.89
C ALA A 101 -29.20 26.71 -10.05
N SER A 102 -29.10 26.69 -8.72
CA SER A 102 -30.22 26.99 -7.82
C SER A 102 -30.76 28.42 -8.04
N LEU A 103 -29.87 29.41 -8.13
CA LEU A 103 -30.28 30.80 -8.40
C LEU A 103 -30.89 30.96 -9.79
N LEU A 104 -30.37 30.27 -10.80
CA LEU A 104 -30.94 30.27 -12.15
C LEU A 104 -32.32 29.60 -12.18
N ILE A 105 -32.51 28.48 -11.50
CA ILE A 105 -33.82 27.82 -11.38
C ILE A 105 -34.83 28.78 -10.75
N ILE A 106 -34.49 29.41 -9.62
CA ILE A 106 -35.36 30.38 -8.97
C ILE A 106 -35.67 31.56 -9.91
N ALA A 107 -34.65 32.11 -10.58
CA ALA A 107 -34.84 33.21 -11.53
C ALA A 107 -35.72 32.80 -12.73
N THR A 108 -35.56 31.59 -13.27
CA THR A 108 -36.39 31.07 -14.36
C THR A 108 -37.83 30.84 -13.92
N ILE A 109 -38.05 30.31 -12.71
CA ILE A 109 -39.40 30.12 -12.16
C ILE A 109 -40.08 31.49 -11.98
N VAL A 110 -39.40 32.44 -11.34
CA VAL A 110 -39.96 33.79 -11.13
C VAL A 110 -40.23 34.49 -12.47
N PHE A 111 -39.34 34.36 -13.46
CA PHE A 111 -39.56 34.89 -14.80
C PHE A 111 -40.74 34.20 -15.50
N TRP A 112 -40.85 32.88 -15.37
CA TRP A 112 -41.95 32.09 -15.93
C TRP A 112 -43.28 32.41 -15.26
N THR A 113 -43.36 32.58 -13.95
CA THR A 113 -44.63 32.94 -13.30
C THR A 113 -45.07 34.37 -13.61
N TYR A 114 -44.11 35.27 -13.83
CA TYR A 114 -44.42 36.65 -14.22
C TYR A 114 -44.84 36.77 -15.69
N PHE A 115 -44.31 35.90 -16.57
CA PHE A 115 -44.58 35.94 -18.01
C PHE A 115 -45.69 34.97 -18.46
N SER A 116 -45.79 33.80 -17.82
CA SER A 116 -46.78 32.74 -18.09
C SER A 116 -47.92 32.79 -17.07
N GLY A 117 -48.50 33.96 -16.85
CA GLY A 117 -49.80 34.05 -16.20
C GLY A 117 -50.88 33.46 -17.09
N ASN A 118 -51.01 32.12 -17.17
CA ASN A 118 -52.32 31.47 -17.28
C ASN A 118 -52.40 29.94 -17.07
N ASP A 119 -51.41 29.11 -17.39
CA ASP A 119 -51.71 27.66 -17.54
C ASP A 119 -50.94 26.76 -16.56
N ASN A 120 -51.68 26.25 -15.56
CA ASN A 120 -51.21 25.24 -14.60
C ASN A 120 -51.36 23.84 -15.20
N GLU A 121 -50.28 23.23 -15.67
CA GLU A 121 -50.25 21.81 -16.05
C GLU A 121 -49.35 21.02 -15.10
N SER A 122 -49.88 19.91 -14.58
CA SER A 122 -49.38 19.14 -13.44
C SER A 122 -48.06 18.43 -13.74
N LEU A 123 -47.04 18.69 -12.90
CA LEU A 123 -45.65 18.21 -13.05
C LEU A 123 -45.44 16.75 -12.56
N LEU A 124 -46.48 15.92 -12.52
CA LEU A 124 -46.42 14.53 -12.06
C LEU A 124 -47.19 13.59 -13.00
N THR A 125 -46.63 13.38 -14.20
CA THR A 125 -47.04 12.25 -15.04
C THR A 125 -46.29 11.00 -14.55
N ASP A 126 -47.03 10.05 -14.00
CA ASP A 126 -46.51 8.75 -13.56
C ASP A 126 -45.91 7.98 -14.75
N THR A 127 -44.77 7.31 -14.57
CA THR A 127 -44.01 6.66 -15.67
C THR A 127 -44.74 5.44 -16.25
N PHE A 128 -45.70 4.88 -15.50
CA PHE A 128 -46.58 3.82 -15.98
C PHE A 128 -48.03 4.24 -15.80
N GLU A 129 -48.81 4.20 -16.87
CA GLU A 129 -50.24 4.57 -16.84
C GLU A 129 -51.11 3.50 -16.16
N ASN A 130 -50.61 2.27 -16.00
CA ASN A 130 -51.36 1.15 -15.43
C ASN A 130 -50.54 0.39 -14.36
N PRO A 131 -51.09 0.18 -13.15
CA PRO A 131 -50.37 -0.45 -12.04
C PRO A 131 -49.97 -1.91 -12.34
N THR A 132 -50.77 -2.60 -13.16
CA THR A 132 -50.53 -3.99 -13.59
C THR A 132 -49.29 -4.13 -14.49
N GLN A 133 -48.94 -3.10 -15.27
CA GLN A 133 -47.78 -3.12 -16.15
C GLN A 133 -46.48 -2.94 -15.36
N ALA A 134 -46.50 -2.12 -14.30
CA ALA A 134 -45.37 -1.94 -13.40
C ALA A 134 -45.03 -3.23 -12.64
N GLU A 135 -46.05 -3.96 -12.16
CA GLU A 135 -45.87 -5.27 -11.53
C GLU A 135 -45.25 -6.29 -12.49
N ALA A 136 -45.72 -6.36 -13.73
CA ALA A 136 -45.13 -7.27 -14.73
C ALA A 136 -43.65 -6.95 -15.00
N ALA A 137 -43.31 -5.67 -15.18
CA ALA A 137 -41.94 -5.24 -15.43
C ALA A 137 -41.00 -5.50 -14.23
N THR A 138 -41.50 -5.30 -13.00
CA THR A 138 -40.72 -5.60 -11.79
C THR A 138 -40.46 -7.09 -11.61
N LEU A 139 -41.44 -7.95 -11.90
CA LEU A 139 -41.25 -9.41 -11.87
C LEU A 139 -40.24 -9.86 -12.91
N GLU A 140 -40.27 -9.30 -14.11
CA GLU A 140 -39.29 -9.58 -15.16
C GLU A 140 -37.88 -9.17 -14.74
N ALA A 141 -37.74 -7.96 -14.17
CA ALA A 141 -36.45 -7.47 -13.68
C ALA A 141 -35.89 -8.34 -12.54
N LEU A 142 -36.74 -8.79 -11.61
CA LEU A 142 -36.35 -9.69 -10.52
C LEU A 142 -35.91 -11.06 -11.04
N GLN A 143 -36.59 -11.61 -12.05
CA GLN A 143 -36.20 -12.87 -12.68
C GLN A 143 -34.86 -12.74 -13.42
N LEU A 144 -34.66 -11.65 -14.16
CA LEU A 144 -33.40 -11.36 -14.84
C LEU A 144 -32.25 -11.27 -13.82
N PHE A 145 -32.48 -10.55 -12.72
CA PHE A 145 -31.52 -10.42 -11.62
C PHE A 145 -31.17 -11.78 -11.02
N ALA A 146 -32.17 -12.59 -10.64
CA ALA A 146 -31.95 -13.91 -10.07
C ALA A 146 -31.16 -14.83 -11.02
N SER A 147 -31.48 -14.78 -12.31
CA SER A 147 -30.79 -15.57 -13.33
C SER A 147 -29.31 -15.18 -13.45
N ASN A 148 -28.99 -13.88 -13.44
CA ASN A 148 -27.63 -13.36 -13.51
C ASN A 148 -26.83 -13.64 -12.24
N PHE A 149 -27.47 -13.50 -11.07
CA PHE A 149 -26.85 -13.84 -9.79
C PHE A 149 -26.45 -15.32 -9.74
N SER A 150 -27.35 -16.23 -10.15
CA SER A 150 -27.06 -17.67 -10.18
C SER A 150 -25.93 -18.05 -11.14
N LYS A 151 -25.74 -17.29 -12.23
CA LYS A 151 -24.63 -17.49 -13.18
C LYS A 151 -23.31 -17.04 -12.55
N GLY A 152 -23.31 -15.89 -11.89
CA GLY A 152 -22.14 -15.37 -11.18
C GLY A 152 -21.66 -16.31 -10.06
N THR A 153 -22.58 -16.83 -9.25
CA THR A 153 -22.21 -17.72 -8.14
C THR A 153 -21.60 -19.05 -8.59
N ARG A 154 -22.04 -19.62 -9.73
CA ARG A 154 -21.42 -20.83 -10.31
C ARG A 154 -19.96 -20.62 -10.71
N THR A 155 -19.61 -19.45 -11.25
CA THR A 155 -18.21 -19.15 -11.59
C THR A 155 -17.30 -19.07 -10.37
N VAL A 156 -17.83 -18.57 -9.25
CA VAL A 156 -17.13 -18.54 -7.96
C VAL A 156 -16.96 -19.95 -7.40
N GLU A 157 -18.02 -20.77 -7.42
CA GLU A 157 -17.97 -22.16 -6.95
C GLU A 157 -16.95 -23.01 -7.74
N HIS A 158 -16.86 -22.81 -9.06
CA HIS A 158 -15.86 -23.49 -9.88
C HIS A 158 -14.43 -23.03 -9.60
N ALA A 159 -14.23 -21.76 -9.25
CA ALA A 159 -12.93 -21.25 -8.83
C ALA A 159 -12.52 -21.84 -7.48
N ASP A 160 -13.44 -21.87 -6.52
CA ASP A 160 -13.25 -22.44 -5.18
C ASP A 160 -12.84 -23.92 -5.24
N ARG A 161 -13.59 -24.73 -5.99
CA ARG A 161 -13.26 -26.15 -6.22
C ARG A 161 -11.90 -26.37 -6.90
N LYS A 162 -11.46 -25.45 -7.78
CA LYS A 162 -10.14 -25.55 -8.42
C LYS A 162 -9.03 -25.22 -7.44
N VAL A 163 -9.24 -24.21 -6.60
CA VAL A 163 -8.32 -23.79 -5.54
C VAL A 163 -8.17 -24.91 -4.50
N ASP A 164 -9.27 -25.51 -4.04
CA ASP A 164 -9.24 -26.65 -3.12
C ASP A 164 -8.48 -27.86 -3.71
N LYS A 165 -8.71 -28.17 -4.99
CA LYS A 165 -7.97 -29.25 -5.68
C LYS A 165 -6.48 -28.93 -5.78
N ALA A 166 -6.11 -27.69 -6.08
CA ALA A 166 -4.71 -27.28 -6.14
C ALA A 166 -4.02 -27.42 -4.78
N PHE A 167 -4.69 -26.98 -3.70
CA PHE A 167 -4.19 -27.18 -2.34
C PHE A 167 -4.11 -28.65 -1.94
N GLY A 168 -5.05 -29.48 -2.39
CA GLY A 168 -5.01 -30.93 -2.20
C GLY A 168 -3.78 -31.57 -2.84
N ILE A 169 -3.48 -31.23 -4.10
CA ILE A 169 -2.30 -31.72 -4.82
C ILE A 169 -1.01 -31.26 -4.14
N LEU A 170 -0.93 -30.00 -3.69
CA LEU A 170 0.24 -29.49 -2.97
C LEU A 170 0.45 -30.22 -1.64
N ARG A 171 -0.62 -30.49 -0.89
CA ARG A 171 -0.56 -31.24 0.36
C ARG A 171 -0.14 -32.70 0.14
N GLU A 172 -0.58 -33.33 -0.94
CA GLU A 172 -0.17 -34.68 -1.32
C GLU A 172 1.31 -34.73 -1.72
N ALA A 173 1.78 -33.79 -2.54
CA ALA A 173 3.17 -33.71 -2.97
C ALA A 173 4.13 -33.42 -1.80
N VAL A 174 3.81 -32.46 -0.93
CA VAL A 174 4.60 -32.16 0.28
C VAL A 174 4.55 -33.33 1.27
N GLY A 175 3.41 -34.02 1.39
CA GLY A 175 3.29 -35.23 2.22
C GLY A 175 4.11 -36.41 1.71
N GLN A 176 4.37 -36.50 0.40
CA GLN A 176 5.24 -37.52 -0.19
C GLN A 176 6.74 -37.20 -0.03
N GLU A 177 7.16 -35.94 -0.10
CA GLU A 177 8.55 -35.54 0.17
C GLU A 177 8.97 -35.86 1.61
N VAL A 178 8.10 -35.58 2.60
CA VAL A 178 8.38 -35.89 4.03
C VAL A 178 8.52 -37.40 4.27
N LYS A 179 7.79 -38.23 3.52
CA LYS A 179 7.84 -39.69 3.67
C LYS A 179 9.06 -40.34 2.99
N SER A 180 9.69 -39.63 2.05
CA SER A 180 10.87 -40.12 1.34
C SER A 180 12.18 -39.84 2.10
N GLU A 181 12.20 -38.87 3.02
CA GLU A 181 13.36 -38.63 3.91
C GLU A 181 13.37 -39.53 5.16
N GLU A 182 12.21 -39.95 5.70
CA GLU A 182 12.17 -40.91 6.82
C GLU A 182 12.50 -42.36 6.43
N GLY A 183 12.50 -42.69 5.13
CA GLY A 183 12.84 -44.01 4.61
C GLY A 183 14.34 -44.24 4.34
N LEU A 184 15.18 -43.20 4.38
CA LEU A 184 16.63 -43.31 4.13
C LEU A 184 17.49 -43.24 5.39
N VAL A 185 16.87 -43.16 6.58
CA VAL A 185 17.58 -43.16 7.88
C VAL A 185 17.52 -44.53 8.57
N ASN A 186 16.75 -45.49 8.04
CA ASN A 186 16.62 -46.83 8.60
C ASN A 186 16.90 -47.93 7.55
N GLU A 187 18.11 -47.97 7.01
CA GLU A 187 18.72 -49.20 6.49
C GLU A 187 20.20 -49.28 6.90
#